data_AF-A0AAJ6YKZ3-F1
#
_entry.id   AF-A0AAJ6YKZ3-F1
#
_cell.length_a   1.000
_cell.length_b   1.000
_cell.length_c   1.000
_cell.angle_alpha   90.00
_cell.angle_beta   90.00
_cell.angle_gamma   90.00
#
_symmetry.space_group_name_H-M   'P 1'
#
loop_
_entity.id
_entity.type
_entity.pdbx_description
1 polymer ?
#
loop_
_entity_poly.entity_id
_entity_poly.type
_entity_poly.pdbx_seq_one_letter_code
_entity_poly.pdbx_strand_id
1 'polypeptide(L)'
;MGNVSRRLSRPFKNYNIENRAHREIAKDKPKVAPSYKMKQTQINLVNELEPDYKVTSQTKNIELDNNLKKIYVKSYDNSVPDNNRSEDPERNLPKERLRPELSEFGFYESQEVVKGKISLRQAIQMIDKHSKDPIIYNSEYLAKEYYLEKKLVDYKLHIKL
;
A
#
# COMPACT_ATOMS: atom_id res chain seq x y z
N MET A 1 47.96 -17.01 29.84
CA MET A 1 48.70 -16.02 29.02
C MET A 1 48.36 -16.03 27.51
N GLY A 2 47.40 -16.81 27.00
CA GLY A 2 47.16 -16.94 25.54
C GLY A 2 46.31 -15.84 24.86
N ASN A 3 45.62 -14.99 25.61
CA ASN A 3 44.69 -14.01 25.03
C ASN A 3 45.37 -12.74 24.52
N VAL A 4 46.48 -12.33 25.14
CA VAL A 4 47.21 -11.11 24.78
C VAL A 4 48.08 -11.34 23.54
N SER A 5 48.80 -12.47 23.49
CA SER A 5 49.59 -12.87 22.32
C SER A 5 48.73 -13.07 21.07
N ARG A 6 47.53 -13.65 21.22
CA ARG A 6 46.57 -13.82 20.13
C ARG A 6 46.02 -12.49 19.59
N ARG A 7 45.87 -11.46 20.43
CA ARG A 7 45.44 -10.12 19.98
C ARG A 7 46.55 -9.41 19.21
N LEU A 8 47.81 -9.62 19.59
CA LEU A 8 48.98 -9.04 18.93
C LEU A 8 49.35 -9.74 17.62
N SER A 9 49.13 -11.06 17.50
CA SER A 9 49.47 -11.82 16.28
C SER A 9 48.39 -11.78 15.18
N ARG A 10 47.15 -11.42 15.53
CA ARG A 10 46.00 -11.30 14.61
C ARG A 10 46.23 -10.37 13.41
N PRO A 11 46.69 -9.11 13.58
CA PRO A 11 46.91 -8.21 12.44
C PRO A 11 47.97 -8.75 11.47
N PHE A 12 49.04 -9.36 11.97
CA PHE A 12 50.08 -9.97 11.11
C PHE A 12 49.56 -11.18 10.33
N LYS A 13 48.73 -12.03 10.96
CA LYS A 13 48.13 -13.18 10.28
C LYS A 13 47.08 -12.78 9.25
N ASN A 14 46.36 -11.68 9.50
CA ASN A 14 45.23 -11.26 8.69
C ASN A 14 45.56 -10.12 7.72
N TYR A 15 46.80 -9.63 7.66
CA TYR A 15 47.23 -8.52 6.79
C TYR A 15 46.72 -8.65 5.34
N ASN A 16 46.80 -9.86 4.76
CA ASN A 16 46.32 -10.10 3.40
C ASN A 16 44.78 -10.03 3.28
N ILE A 17 44.06 -10.43 4.32
CA ILE A 17 42.58 -10.39 4.38
C ILE A 17 42.14 -8.94 4.59
N GLU A 18 42.77 -8.22 5.50
CA GLU A 18 42.50 -6.81 5.80
C GLU A 18 42.81 -5.93 4.58
N ASN A 19 43.95 -6.12 3.92
CA ASN A 19 44.26 -5.41 2.68
C ASN A 19 43.29 -5.72 1.54
N ARG A 20 42.81 -6.96 1.43
CA ARG A 20 41.77 -7.31 0.45
C ARG A 20 40.45 -6.62 0.79
N ALA A 21 40.05 -6.61 2.06
CA ALA A 21 38.85 -5.92 2.52
C ALA A 21 38.95 -4.41 2.26
N HIS A 22 40.07 -3.78 2.59
CA HIS A 22 40.30 -2.36 2.32
C HIS A 22 40.27 -2.04 0.83
N ARG A 23 40.84 -2.89 -0.03
CA ARG A 23 40.76 -2.73 -1.49
C ARG A 23 39.32 -2.81 -2.00
N GLU A 24 38.51 -3.73 -1.49
CA GLU A 24 37.10 -3.84 -1.89
C GLU A 24 36.24 -2.69 -1.35
N ILE A 25 36.48 -2.24 -0.11
CA ILE A 25 35.76 -1.11 0.49
C ILE A 25 36.12 0.21 -0.20
N ALA A 26 37.36 0.35 -0.65
CA ALA A 26 37.83 1.53 -1.38
C ALA A 26 37.35 1.60 -2.84
N LYS A 27 36.78 0.51 -3.38
CA LYS A 27 36.12 0.57 -4.68
C LYS A 27 34.84 1.40 -4.55
N ASP A 28 34.55 2.17 -5.60
CA ASP A 28 33.28 2.86 -5.69
C ASP A 28 32.13 1.85 -5.67
N LYS A 29 31.07 2.20 -4.93
CA LYS A 29 29.87 1.37 -4.85
C LYS A 29 29.31 1.20 -6.27
N PRO A 30 28.88 -0.01 -6.66
CA PRO A 30 28.31 -0.24 -7.98
C PRO A 30 27.08 0.64 -8.18
N LYS A 31 26.90 1.16 -9.40
CA LYS A 31 25.71 1.93 -9.76
C LYS A 31 24.47 1.07 -9.56
N VAL A 32 23.49 1.61 -8.84
CA VAL A 32 22.19 0.95 -8.66
C VAL A 32 21.55 0.65 -10.01
N ALA A 33 20.88 -0.49 -10.10
CA ALA A 33 20.14 -0.87 -11.30
C ALA A 33 19.10 0.21 -11.68
N PRO A 34 18.87 0.44 -12.98
CA PRO A 34 17.86 1.39 -13.41
C PRO A 34 16.47 0.94 -12.93
N SER A 35 15.71 1.88 -12.37
CA SER A 35 14.34 1.62 -11.93
C SER A 35 13.38 1.62 -13.12
N TYR A 36 12.33 0.80 -13.06
CA TYR A 36 11.28 0.75 -14.09
C TYR A 36 10.52 2.09 -14.22
N LYS A 37 9.97 2.39 -15.41
CA LYS A 37 9.32 3.67 -15.74
C LYS A 37 8.23 4.07 -14.73
N MET A 38 7.37 3.13 -14.34
CA MET A 38 6.31 3.39 -13.35
C MET A 38 6.84 3.79 -11.98
N LYS A 39 8.00 3.27 -11.58
CA LYS A 39 8.63 3.66 -10.31
C LYS A 39 9.19 5.08 -10.41
N GLN A 40 9.70 5.48 -11.58
CA GLN A 40 10.20 6.84 -11.79
C GLN A 40 9.05 7.86 -11.74
N THR A 41 7.91 7.57 -12.36
CA THR A 41 6.74 8.47 -12.30
C THR A 41 6.23 8.64 -10.87
N GLN A 42 6.19 7.57 -10.08
CA GLN A 42 5.82 7.63 -8.66
C GLN A 42 6.81 8.46 -7.85
N ILE A 43 8.12 8.29 -8.05
CA ILE A 43 9.14 9.10 -7.35
C ILE A 43 8.97 10.58 -7.70
N ASN A 44 8.73 10.90 -8.97
CA ASN A 44 8.53 12.29 -9.40
C ASN A 44 7.28 12.90 -8.75
N LEU A 45 6.18 12.17 -8.72
CA LEU A 45 4.94 12.61 -8.06
C LEU A 45 5.15 12.86 -6.56
N VAL A 46 5.88 11.97 -5.87
CA VAL A 46 6.20 12.16 -4.45
C VAL A 46 7.08 13.40 -4.25
N ASN A 47 8.08 13.61 -5.12
CA ASN A 47 8.95 14.79 -5.04
C ASN A 47 8.20 16.10 -5.34
N GLU A 48 7.17 16.08 -6.18
CA GLU A 48 6.32 17.24 -6.47
C GLU A 48 5.41 17.58 -5.27
N LEU A 49 4.86 16.56 -4.60
CA LEU A 49 3.97 16.75 -3.46
C LEU A 49 4.74 17.12 -2.18
N GLU A 50 5.88 16.48 -1.94
CA GLU A 50 6.70 16.68 -0.75
C GLU A 50 8.19 16.65 -1.12
N PRO A 51 8.79 17.80 -1.45
CA PRO A 51 10.18 17.86 -1.94
C PRO A 51 11.20 17.39 -0.89
N ASP A 52 10.87 17.56 0.40
CA ASP A 52 11.73 17.19 1.52
C ASP A 52 11.55 15.73 1.98
N TYR A 53 10.65 14.96 1.36
CA TYR A 53 10.30 13.59 1.76
C TYR A 53 11.53 12.67 1.92
N LYS A 54 12.51 12.83 1.02
CA LYS A 54 13.74 12.02 1.06
C LYS A 54 14.58 12.30 2.31
N VAL A 55 14.56 13.53 2.81
CA VAL A 55 15.29 13.92 4.02
C VAL A 55 14.50 13.54 5.25
N THR A 56 13.19 13.78 5.26
CA THR A 56 12.30 13.42 6.37
C THR A 56 12.28 11.90 6.59
N SER A 57 12.26 11.10 5.52
CA SER A 57 12.32 9.63 5.61
C SER A 57 13.67 9.07 6.10
N GLN A 58 14.77 9.79 5.89
CA GLN A 58 16.09 9.40 6.38
C GLN A 58 16.38 9.88 7.81
N THR A 59 15.59 10.80 8.32
CA THR A 59 15.74 11.38 9.65
C THR A 59 14.76 10.74 10.63
N LYS A 60 15.16 10.67 11.90
CA LYS A 60 14.31 10.08 12.94
C LYS A 60 13.26 11.09 13.37
N ASN A 61 11.97 10.75 13.21
CA ASN A 61 10.88 11.53 13.78
C ASN A 61 10.75 11.25 15.29
N ILE A 62 11.07 12.25 16.11
CA ILE A 62 11.10 12.15 17.59
C ILE A 62 9.69 11.98 18.16
N GLU A 63 8.69 12.65 17.58
CA GLU A 63 7.30 12.58 18.04
C GLU A 63 6.72 11.18 17.81
N LEU A 64 6.91 10.64 16.61
CA LEU A 64 6.49 9.29 16.27
C LEU A 64 7.18 8.24 17.15
N ASP A 65 8.49 8.38 17.37
CA ASP A 65 9.26 7.50 18.26
C ASP A 65 8.70 7.50 19.69
N ASN A 66 8.33 8.66 20.22
CA ASN A 66 7.72 8.78 21.53
C ASN A 66 6.31 8.18 21.57
N ASN A 67 5.52 8.30 20.51
CA ASN A 67 4.19 7.70 20.42
C ASN A 67 4.26 6.18 20.34
N LEU A 68 5.20 5.62 19.56
CA LEU A 68 5.39 4.19 19.45
C LEU A 68 5.84 3.56 20.78
N LYS A 69 6.65 4.25 21.58
CA LYS A 69 7.02 3.78 22.94
C LYS A 69 5.83 3.69 23.89
N LYS A 70 4.79 4.52 23.70
CA LYS A 70 3.58 4.51 24.54
C LYS A 70 2.66 3.34 24.19
N ILE A 71 2.70 2.85 22.94
CA ILE A 71 1.91 1.71 22.50
C ILE A 71 2.68 0.45 22.85
N TYR A 72 2.20 -0.29 23.84
CA TYR A 72 2.75 -1.58 24.21
C TYR A 72 1.63 -2.59 24.34
N VAL A 73 1.86 -3.79 23.82
CA VAL A 73 0.90 -4.89 23.92
C VAL A 73 1.21 -5.65 25.20
N LYS A 74 0.29 -5.60 26.18
CA LYS A 74 0.31 -6.55 27.29
C LYS A 74 -0.32 -7.84 26.81
N SER A 75 0.50 -8.80 26.38
CA SER A 75 0.05 -10.17 26.22
C SER A 75 -0.12 -10.76 27.62
N TYR A 76 -1.35 -10.99 28.04
CA TYR A 76 -1.59 -11.88 29.16
C TYR A 76 -1.32 -13.29 28.65
N ASP A 77 -0.44 -14.02 29.34
CA ASP A 77 -0.20 -15.43 29.12
C ASP A 77 -1.42 -16.22 29.63
N ASN A 78 -2.59 -15.92 29.08
CA ASN A 78 -3.59 -16.95 28.95
C ASN A 78 -2.95 -17.89 27.96
N SER A 79 -2.39 -19.00 28.48
CA SER A 79 -1.94 -20.13 27.69
C SER A 79 -2.85 -20.21 26.50
N VAL A 80 -2.35 -19.83 25.32
CA VAL A 80 -3.10 -19.99 24.07
C VAL A 80 -3.57 -21.43 24.17
N PRO A 81 -4.89 -21.72 24.23
CA PRO A 81 -5.34 -23.10 24.31
C PRO A 81 -4.61 -23.79 23.20
N ASP A 82 -3.80 -24.78 23.58
CA ASP A 82 -2.84 -25.42 22.70
C ASP A 82 -3.57 -25.63 21.39
N ASN A 83 -3.11 -24.97 20.32
CA ASN A 83 -3.67 -25.16 19.00
C ASN A 83 -3.25 -26.55 18.48
N ASN A 84 -3.31 -27.58 19.32
CA ASN A 84 -4.21 -28.70 19.06
C ASN A 84 -5.58 -28.12 18.71
N ARG A 85 -5.67 -27.48 17.54
CA ARG A 85 -6.84 -27.47 16.71
C ARG A 85 -7.13 -28.95 16.58
N SER A 86 -7.94 -29.44 17.50
CA SER A 86 -8.80 -30.58 17.27
C SER A 86 -9.31 -30.32 15.86
N GLU A 87 -9.11 -31.31 15.00
CA GLU A 87 -9.69 -31.36 13.68
C GLU A 87 -11.20 -31.23 13.89
N ASP A 88 -11.67 -30.00 14.06
CA ASP A 88 -13.04 -29.70 14.34
C ASP A 88 -13.75 -30.10 13.06
N PRO A 89 -14.52 -31.21 13.04
CA PRO A 89 -15.05 -31.76 11.80
C PRO A 89 -16.02 -30.77 11.13
N GLU A 90 -16.50 -29.78 11.89
CA GLU A 90 -17.30 -28.67 11.40
C GLU A 90 -16.46 -27.58 10.71
N ARG A 91 -15.17 -27.42 11.06
CA ARG A 91 -14.26 -26.43 10.47
C ARG A 91 -13.53 -27.01 9.27
N ASN A 92 -14.30 -27.38 8.25
CA ASN A 92 -13.77 -27.83 6.97
C ASN A 92 -12.84 -26.78 6.34
N LEU A 93 -11.70 -27.24 5.79
CA LEU A 93 -10.87 -26.40 4.92
C LEU A 93 -11.71 -25.88 3.75
N PRO A 94 -11.44 -24.66 3.25
CA PRO A 94 -12.10 -24.15 2.05
C PRO A 94 -11.97 -25.16 0.91
N LYS A 95 -13.09 -25.73 0.48
CA LYS A 95 -13.14 -26.72 -0.62
C LYS A 95 -13.12 -26.04 -1.99
N GLU A 96 -13.53 -24.77 -2.06
CA GLU A 96 -13.52 -23.99 -3.28
C GLU A 96 -12.09 -23.63 -3.69
N ARG A 97 -11.69 -24.09 -4.88
CA ARG A 97 -10.42 -23.76 -5.54
C ARG A 97 -10.59 -22.77 -6.67
N LEU A 98 -11.81 -22.27 -6.87
CA LEU A 98 -12.12 -21.32 -7.93
C LEU A 98 -11.55 -19.96 -7.57
N ARG A 99 -11.04 -19.25 -8.58
CA ARG A 99 -10.76 -17.83 -8.41
C ARG A 99 -12.11 -17.12 -8.30
N PRO A 100 -12.29 -16.20 -7.34
CA PRO A 100 -13.46 -15.34 -7.35
C PRO A 100 -13.48 -14.58 -8.67
N GLU A 101 -14.68 -14.44 -9.25
CA GLU A 101 -14.88 -13.68 -10.48
C GLU A 101 -14.32 -12.28 -10.29
N LEU A 102 -13.53 -11.83 -11.27
CA LEU A 102 -13.05 -10.46 -11.27
C LEU A 102 -14.26 -9.55 -11.47
N SER A 103 -14.45 -8.64 -10.51
CA SER A 103 -15.38 -7.53 -10.68
C SER A 103 -15.10 -6.79 -11.98
N GLU A 104 -16.15 -6.35 -12.67
CA GLU A 104 -16.10 -5.64 -13.95
C GLU A 104 -15.08 -4.50 -14.00
N PHE A 105 -14.89 -3.79 -12.89
CA PHE A 105 -13.96 -2.67 -12.77
C PHE A 105 -12.66 -2.98 -11.99
N GLY A 106 -12.38 -4.26 -11.72
CA GLY A 106 -11.16 -4.70 -11.01
C GLY A 106 -11.12 -4.39 -9.50
N PHE A 107 -12.21 -3.88 -8.93
CA PHE A 107 -12.40 -3.72 -7.48
C PHE A 107 -13.78 -4.20 -7.03
N TYR A 108 -13.85 -4.67 -5.78
CA TYR A 108 -15.12 -5.09 -5.17
C TYR A 108 -16.08 -3.90 -5.05
N GLU A 109 -17.23 -4.00 -5.70
CA GLU A 109 -18.32 -3.03 -5.60
C GLU A 109 -19.33 -3.50 -4.55
N SER A 110 -19.77 -2.59 -3.68
CA SER A 110 -20.81 -2.91 -2.68
C SER A 110 -22.12 -3.27 -3.38
N GLN A 111 -22.78 -4.33 -2.92
CA GLN A 111 -24.12 -4.71 -3.40
C GLN A 111 -25.17 -3.69 -2.99
N GLU A 112 -25.00 -3.05 -1.82
CA GLU A 112 -25.89 -2.02 -1.32
C GLU A 112 -25.21 -0.66 -1.41
N VAL A 113 -25.84 0.28 -2.12
CA VAL A 113 -25.38 1.66 -2.24
C VAL A 113 -26.23 2.53 -1.32
N VAL A 114 -25.56 3.23 -0.41
CA VAL A 114 -26.22 4.17 0.52
C VAL A 114 -26.85 5.32 -0.27
N LYS A 115 -28.06 5.73 0.12
CA LYS A 115 -28.76 6.88 -0.48
C LYS A 115 -27.87 8.13 -0.51
N GLY A 116 -27.84 8.81 -1.66
CA GLY A 116 -26.99 10.00 -1.86
C GLY A 116 -25.53 9.70 -2.17
N LYS A 117 -25.15 8.42 -2.28
CA LYS A 117 -23.90 7.98 -2.90
C LYS A 117 -24.22 7.22 -4.19
N ILE A 118 -23.24 7.16 -5.08
CA ILE A 118 -23.33 6.35 -6.29
C ILE A 118 -22.12 5.45 -6.40
N SER A 119 -22.35 4.25 -6.92
CA SER A 119 -21.28 3.34 -7.28
C SER A 119 -20.64 3.72 -8.61
N LEU A 120 -19.47 3.16 -8.94
CA LEU A 120 -18.83 3.46 -10.23
C LEU A 120 -19.69 2.98 -11.40
N ARG A 121 -20.28 1.79 -11.28
CA ARG A 121 -21.19 1.25 -12.30
C ARG A 121 -22.36 2.19 -12.55
N GLN A 122 -23.00 2.67 -11.48
CA GLN A 122 -24.11 3.61 -11.57
C GLN A 122 -23.69 4.95 -12.18
N ALA A 123 -22.48 5.43 -11.85
CA ALA A 123 -21.95 6.65 -12.44
C ALA A 123 -21.77 6.54 -13.95
N ILE A 124 -21.22 5.42 -14.43
CA ILE A 124 -21.04 5.15 -15.87
C ILE A 124 -22.40 5.03 -16.56
N GLN A 125 -23.34 4.30 -15.97
CA GLN A 125 -24.70 4.17 -16.50
C GLN A 125 -25.43 5.52 -16.56
N MET A 126 -25.26 6.39 -15.56
CA MET A 126 -25.83 7.73 -15.54
C MET A 126 -25.31 8.58 -16.70
N ILE A 127 -24.00 8.54 -16.96
CA ILE A 127 -23.37 9.26 -18.07
C ILE A 127 -23.85 8.72 -19.41
N ASP A 128 -23.93 7.39 -19.56
CA ASP A 128 -24.40 6.73 -20.78
C ASP A 128 -25.88 7.07 -21.07
N LYS A 129 -26.76 7.03 -20.07
CA LYS A 129 -28.17 7.44 -20.18
C LYS A 129 -28.32 8.89 -20.66
N HIS A 130 -27.61 9.82 -20.02
CA HIS A 130 -27.64 11.24 -20.40
C HIS A 130 -27.07 11.47 -21.80
N SER A 131 -26.03 10.71 -22.19
CA SER A 131 -25.42 10.83 -23.51
C SER A 131 -26.32 10.34 -24.64
N LYS A 132 -27.14 9.31 -24.37
CA LYS A 132 -28.13 8.79 -25.32
C LYS A 132 -29.28 9.78 -25.55
N ASP A 133 -29.92 10.22 -24.46
CA ASP A 133 -31.10 11.09 -24.53
C ASP A 133 -31.05 12.18 -23.44
N PRO A 134 -30.39 13.32 -23.68
CA PRO A 134 -30.23 14.37 -22.68
C PRO A 134 -31.55 15.09 -22.34
N ILE A 135 -32.55 15.04 -23.24
CA ILE A 135 -33.87 15.64 -23.03
C ILE A 135 -34.68 14.86 -21.99
N ILE A 136 -34.60 13.52 -22.07
CA ILE A 136 -35.32 12.62 -21.16
C ILE A 136 -34.56 12.49 -19.85
N TYR A 137 -33.27 12.20 -19.92
CA TYR A 137 -32.39 12.02 -18.77
C TYR A 137 -31.74 13.34 -18.34
N ASN A 138 -32.57 14.35 -18.04
CA ASN A 138 -32.09 15.63 -17.53
C ASN A 138 -31.47 15.46 -16.12
N SER A 139 -30.62 16.41 -15.72
CA SER A 139 -29.96 16.41 -14.40
C SER A 139 -30.94 16.38 -13.24
N GLU A 140 -32.12 16.99 -13.39
CA GLU A 140 -33.20 16.91 -12.39
C GLU A 140 -33.77 15.51 -12.23
N TYR A 141 -33.89 14.77 -13.33
CA TYR A 141 -34.39 13.40 -13.33
C TYR A 141 -33.36 12.47 -12.67
N LEU A 142 -32.10 12.58 -13.08
CA LEU A 142 -31.00 11.76 -12.55
C LEU A 142 -30.71 12.05 -11.07
N ALA A 143 -30.81 13.31 -10.64
CA ALA A 143 -30.69 13.69 -9.23
C ALA A 143 -31.75 12.99 -8.36
N LYS A 144 -33.00 12.89 -8.86
CA LYS A 144 -34.07 12.18 -8.16
C LYS A 144 -33.87 10.67 -8.17
N GLU A 145 -33.48 10.09 -9.31
CA GLU A 145 -33.25 8.65 -9.47
C GLU A 145 -32.17 8.12 -8.51
N TYR A 146 -31.05 8.85 -8.37
CA TYR A 146 -29.92 8.44 -7.54
C TYR A 146 -29.84 9.15 -6.17
N TYR A 147 -30.88 9.91 -5.78
CA TYR A 147 -30.92 10.70 -4.54
C TYR A 147 -29.72 11.65 -4.37
N LEU A 148 -29.22 12.21 -5.48
CA LEU A 148 -28.07 13.13 -5.52
C LEU A 148 -28.51 14.59 -5.52
N GLU A 149 -27.61 15.48 -5.10
CA GLU A 149 -27.82 16.91 -5.23
C GLU A 149 -27.68 17.35 -6.69
N LYS A 150 -28.64 18.13 -7.20
CA LYS A 150 -28.67 18.60 -8.61
C LYS A 150 -27.35 19.26 -9.03
N LYS A 151 -26.79 20.13 -8.20
CA LYS A 151 -25.52 20.82 -8.46
C LYS A 151 -24.37 19.84 -8.73
N LEU A 152 -24.35 18.73 -8.00
CA LEU A 152 -23.32 17.70 -8.12
C LEU A 152 -23.52 16.86 -9.38
N VAL A 153 -24.77 16.60 -9.78
CA VAL A 153 -25.09 15.92 -11.03
C VAL A 153 -24.73 16.80 -12.23
N ASP A 154 -25.11 18.08 -12.21
CA ASP A 154 -24.76 19.05 -13.27
C ASP A 154 -23.24 19.11 -13.48
N TYR A 155 -22.47 19.25 -12.39
CA TYR A 155 -21.01 19.23 -12.44
C TYR A 155 -20.45 17.95 -13.06
N LYS A 156 -20.97 16.79 -12.66
CA LYS A 156 -20.50 15.48 -13.14
C LYS A 156 -20.86 15.19 -14.60
N LEU A 157 -21.99 15.69 -15.09
CA LEU A 157 -22.42 15.53 -16.48
C LEU A 157 -21.64 16.43 -17.45
N HIS A 158 -21.03 17.51 -16.98
CA HIS A 158 -20.18 18.39 -17.80
C HIS A 158 -18.77 17.83 -18.05
N ILE A 159 -18.40 16.72 -17.39
CA ILE A 159 -17.13 16.04 -17.61
C ILE A 159 -17.23 15.29 -18.94
N LYS A 160 -16.73 15.90 -20.02
CA LYS A 160 -16.46 15.21 -21.28
C LYS A 160 -15.24 14.32 -21.07
N LEU A 161 -15.42 13.01 -21.17
CA LEU A 161 -14.35 12.01 -21.25
C LEU A 161 -13.72 12.00 -22.64
#